data_AF-A0A377XRD8-F1
#
_entry.id   AF-A0A377XRD8-F1
#
_cell.length_a   1.000
_cell.length_b   1.000
_cell.length_c   1.000
_cell.angle_alpha   90.00
_cell.angle_beta   90.00
_cell.angle_gamma   90.00
#
_symmetry.space_group_name_H-M   'P 1'
#
loop_
_entity.id
_entity.type
_entity.pdbx_description
1 polymer ?
#
loop_
_entity_poly.entity_id
_entity_poly.type
_entity_poly.pdbx_seq_one_letter_code
_entity_poly.pdbx_strand_id
1 'polypeptide(L)'
;MAVLAGVMVIVAVKTFSWHSIRPGELARNPWPETLVMLVTVAATVGTSNLAIGVLAGIVAMAIIPRRLRAKAQATSETASPDPEK
;
A
#
# COMPACT_ATOMS: atom_id res chain seq x y z
N MET A 1 -24.20 -21.81 -1.20
CA MET A 1 -22.96 -21.05 -1.50
C MET A 1 -23.06 -19.55 -1.23
N ALA A 2 -24.22 -18.91 -1.41
CA ALA A 2 -24.35 -17.45 -1.27
C ALA A 2 -23.97 -16.87 0.11
N VAL A 3 -24.28 -17.58 1.21
CA VAL A 3 -23.95 -17.11 2.57
C VAL A 3 -22.44 -16.96 2.75
N LEU A 4 -21.65 -17.95 2.36
CA LEU A 4 -20.19 -17.90 2.46
C LEU A 4 -19.61 -16.80 1.57
N ALA A 5 -20.12 -16.66 0.34
CA ALA A 5 -19.72 -15.57 -0.54
C ALA A 5 -19.99 -14.19 0.07
N GLY A 6 -21.16 -14.01 0.71
CA GLY A 6 -21.49 -12.78 1.44
C GLY A 6 -20.52 -12.49 2.58
N VAL A 7 -20.13 -13.51 3.34
CA VAL A 7 -19.11 -13.37 4.40
C VAL A 7 -17.75 -12.98 3.79
N MET A 8 -17.32 -13.61 2.69
CA MET A 8 -16.06 -13.29 2.03
C MET A 8 -16.03 -11.84 1.53
N VAL A 9 -17.14 -11.31 1.01
CA VAL A 9 -17.24 -9.90 0.61
C VAL A 9 -17.09 -8.96 1.81
N ILE A 10 -17.76 -9.25 2.93
CA ILE A 10 -17.63 -8.45 4.17
C ILE A 10 -16.17 -8.46 4.66
N VAL A 11 -15.52 -9.63 4.63
CA VAL A 11 -14.11 -9.77 5.01
C VAL A 11 -13.23 -8.94 4.08
N ALA A 12 -13.38 -9.06 2.76
CA ALA A 12 -12.60 -8.29 1.79
C ALA A 12 -12.75 -6.78 2.00
N VAL A 13 -13.97 -6.29 2.25
CA VAL A 13 -14.23 -4.87 2.54
C VAL A 13 -13.58 -4.42 3.85
N LYS A 14 -13.47 -5.30 4.85
CA LYS A 14 -12.78 -5.01 6.12
C LYS A 14 -11.26 -5.10 6.01
N THR A 15 -10.72 -6.00 5.18
CA THR A 15 -9.28 -6.16 4.97
C THR A 15 -8.72 -5.06 4.08
N PHE A 16 -9.49 -4.61 3.08
CA PHE A 16 -9.08 -3.51 2.21
C PHE A 16 -9.23 -2.18 2.94
N SER A 17 -8.10 -1.55 3.28
CA SER A 17 -8.12 -0.20 3.86
C SER A 17 -8.48 0.82 2.78
N TRP A 18 -9.76 1.20 2.70
CA TRP A 18 -10.26 2.23 1.77
C TRP A 18 -9.68 3.63 2.03
N HIS A 19 -9.02 3.83 3.16
CA HIS A 19 -8.30 5.07 3.45
C HIS A 19 -7.07 5.23 2.55
N SER A 20 -6.37 4.12 2.25
CA SER A 20 -5.14 4.09 1.44
C SER A 20 -5.36 4.47 -0.04
N ILE A 21 -6.60 4.38 -0.53
CA ILE A 21 -6.97 4.78 -1.90
C ILE A 21 -7.37 6.27 -1.96
N ARG A 22 -7.54 6.95 -0.81
CA ARG A 22 -7.92 8.37 -0.83
C ARG A 22 -6.77 9.19 -1.43
N PRO A 23 -7.02 9.95 -2.52
CA PRO A 23 -5.98 10.70 -3.19
C PRO A 23 -5.32 11.77 -2.29
N GLY A 24 -6.03 12.27 -1.28
CA GLY A 24 -5.49 13.19 -0.28
C GLY A 24 -4.47 12.58 0.68
N GLU A 25 -4.53 11.27 0.93
CA GLU A 25 -3.50 10.56 1.69
C GLU A 25 -2.35 10.11 0.79
N LEU A 26 -2.67 9.70 -0.44
CA LEU A 26 -1.67 9.28 -1.43
C LEU A 26 -0.68 10.40 -1.79
N ALA A 27 -1.13 11.66 -1.74
CA ALA A 27 -0.29 12.85 -1.93
C ALA A 27 0.58 13.19 -0.71
N ARG A 28 0.21 12.73 0.49
CA ARG A 28 0.99 12.87 1.73
C ARG A 28 1.94 11.70 1.94
N ASN A 29 1.63 10.54 1.37
CA ASN A 29 2.48 9.36 1.43
C ASN A 29 3.68 9.52 0.49
N PRO A 30 4.89 9.11 0.90
CA PRO A 30 6.05 9.15 0.03
C PRO A 30 5.81 8.37 -1.27
N TRP A 31 6.08 9.05 -2.38
CA TRP A 31 5.83 8.57 -3.75
C TRP A 31 6.36 7.14 -4.04
N PRO A 32 7.53 6.71 -3.53
CA PRO A 32 8.01 5.34 -3.73
C PRO A 32 7.13 4.25 -3.13
N GLU A 33 6.50 4.50 -1.98
CA GLU A 33 5.62 3.51 -1.33
C GLU A 33 4.30 3.35 -2.08
N THR A 34 3.73 4.47 -2.54
CA THR A 34 2.56 4.48 -3.43
C THR A 34 2.82 3.68 -4.71
N LEU A 35 4.02 3.83 -5.29
CA LEU A 35 4.40 3.11 -6.51
C LEU A 35 4.51 1.60 -6.27
N VAL A 36 5.09 1.16 -5.15
CA VAL A 36 5.15 -0.28 -4.79
C VAL A 36 3.75 -0.85 -4.57
N MET A 37 2.88 -0.11 -3.86
CA MET A 37 1.48 -0.50 -3.66
C MET A 37 0.75 -0.69 -4.99
N LEU A 38 0.88 0.26 -5.92
CA LEU A 38 0.23 0.17 -7.24
C LEU A 38 0.76 -1.00 -8.06
N VAL A 39 2.09 -1.20 -8.10
CA VAL A 39 2.72 -2.29 -8.86
C VAL A 39 2.24 -3.65 -8.35
N THR A 40 2.22 -3.87 -7.03
CA THR A 40 1.80 -5.15 -6.43
C THR A 40 0.33 -5.47 -6.69
N VAL A 41 -0.55 -4.48 -6.54
CA VAL A 41 -1.99 -4.66 -6.80
C VAL A 41 -2.26 -4.90 -8.28
N ALA A 42 -1.67 -4.09 -9.17
CA ALA A 42 -1.84 -4.22 -10.61
C ALA A 42 -1.34 -5.57 -11.12
N ALA A 43 -0.17 -6.03 -10.66
CA ALA A 43 0.37 -7.34 -11.01
C ALA A 43 -0.52 -8.48 -10.50
N THR A 44 -1.01 -8.42 -9.26
CA THR A 44 -1.87 -9.45 -8.68
C THR A 44 -3.20 -9.55 -9.44
N VAL A 45 -3.86 -8.41 -9.68
CA VAL A 45 -5.17 -8.37 -10.35
C VAL A 45 -5.03 -8.74 -11.83
N GLY A 46 -4.02 -8.21 -12.52
CA GLY A 46 -3.80 -8.47 -13.94
C GLY A 46 -3.42 -9.92 -14.24
N THR A 47 -2.75 -10.62 -13.31
CA THR A 47 -2.36 -12.02 -13.49
C THR A 47 -3.26 -13.01 -12.77
N SER A 48 -4.19 -12.53 -11.94
CA SER A 48 -4.98 -13.36 -11.00
C SER A 48 -4.12 -14.30 -10.14
N ASN A 49 -2.85 -13.94 -9.92
CA ASN A 49 -1.89 -14.74 -9.19
C ASN A 49 -1.15 -13.88 -8.15
N LEU A 50 -1.46 -14.14 -6.88
CA LEU A 50 -0.86 -13.44 -5.75
C LEU A 50 0.67 -13.60 -5.69
N ALA A 51 1.22 -14.75 -6.12
CA ALA A 51 2.66 -14.97 -6.09
C ALA A 51 3.42 -14.03 -7.03
N ILE A 52 2.86 -13.74 -8.21
CA ILE A 52 3.46 -12.80 -9.17
C ILE A 52 3.43 -11.37 -8.59
N GLY A 53 2.33 -10.99 -7.95
CA GLY A 53 2.22 -9.72 -7.24
C GLY A 53 3.26 -9.54 -6.14
N VAL A 54 3.46 -10.58 -5.31
CA VAL A 54 4.47 -10.57 -4.24
C VAL A 54 5.89 -10.45 -4.81
N LEU A 55 6.21 -11.22 -5.85
CA LEU A 55 7.53 -11.15 -6.50
C LEU A 55 7.80 -9.77 -7.10
N ALA A 56 6.82 -9.19 -7.80
CA ALA A 56 6.91 -7.84 -8.36
C ALA A 56 7.13 -6.79 -7.26
N GLY A 57 6.46 -6.93 -6.11
CA GLY A 57 6.63 -6.06 -4.95
C GLY A 57 8.04 -6.11 -4.35
N ILE A 58 8.57 -7.32 -4.17
CA ILE A 58 9.94 -7.52 -3.65
C ILE A 58 10.96 -6.91 -4.60
N VAL A 59 10.82 -7.13 -5.90
CA VAL A 59 11.71 -6.56 -6.93
C VAL A 59 11.62 -5.03 -6.94
N ALA A 60 10.41 -4.46 -6.90
CA ALA A 60 10.22 -3.02 -6.83
C ALA A 60 10.90 -2.42 -5.58
N MET A 61 10.74 -3.07 -4.42
CA MET A 61 11.34 -2.63 -3.16
C MET A 61 12.88 -2.74 -3.15
N ALA A 62 13.44 -3.68 -3.89
CA ALA A 62 14.89 -3.86 -4.05
C ALA A 62 15.51 -2.83 -5.00
N ILE A 63 14.79 -2.43 -6.06
CA ILE A 63 15.27 -1.47 -7.06
C ILE A 63 15.14 -0.03 -6.55
N ILE A 64 14.13 0.28 -5.73
CA ILE A 64 13.95 1.63 -5.18
C ILE A 64 15.15 2.00 -4.30
N PRO A 65 15.91 3.05 -4.64
CA PRO A 65 17.13 3.39 -3.94
C PRO A 65 16.85 3.76 -2.49
N ARG A 66 17.68 3.24 -1.59
CA ARG A 66 17.56 3.39 -0.13
C ARG A 66 17.51 4.86 0.33
N ARG A 67 18.08 5.79 -0.44
CA ARG A 67 18.01 7.25 -0.19
C ARG A 67 16.61 7.84 -0.41
N LEU A 68 15.83 7.33 -1.36
CA LEU A 68 14.44 7.76 -1.55
C LEU A 68 13.54 7.23 -0.42
N ARG A 69 13.85 6.03 0.09
CA ARG A 69 13.17 5.44 1.26
C ARG A 69 13.53 6.16 2.57
N ALA A 70 14.77 6.64 2.72
CA ALA A 70 15.19 7.41 3.88
C ALA A 70 14.60 8.83 3.90
N LYS A 71 14.51 9.51 2.74
CA LYS A 71 13.84 10.81 2.63
C LYS A 71 12.34 10.71 2.92
N ALA A 72 11.72 9.62 2.46
CA ALA A 72 10.33 9.28 2.76
C ALA A 72 10.04 9.16 4.27
N GLN A 73 10.92 8.49 5.02
CA GLN A 73 10.80 8.34 6.47
C GLN A 73 11.07 9.66 7.23
N ALA A 74 12.06 10.44 6.79
CA ALA A 74 12.41 11.71 7.43
C ALA A 74 11.28 12.77 7.35
N THR A 75 10.49 12.78 6.28
CA THR A 75 9.33 13.69 6.16
C THR A 75 8.14 13.23 7.01
N SER A 76 8.04 11.94 7.33
CA SER A 76 6.98 11.41 8.19
C SER A 76 7.22 11.69 9.68
N GLU A 77 8.50 11.79 10.11
CA GLU A 77 8.88 12.04 11.50
C GLU A 77 8.59 13.49 11.95
N THR A 78 8.57 14.47 11.04
CA THR A 78 8.24 15.87 11.36
C THR A 78 6.72 16.15 11.35
N ALA A 79 5.88 15.23 10.87
CA ALA A 79 4.44 15.42 10.73
C ALA A 79 3.60 15.00 11.95
N SER A 80 4.24 14.56 13.05
CA SER A 80 3.61 14.47 14.36
C SER A 80 4.05 15.67 15.20
N PRO A 81 3.29 16.78 15.22
CA PRO A 81 3.31 17.64 16.38
C PRO A 81 2.52 16.88 17.45
N ASP A 82 3.23 16.30 18.40
CA ASP A 82 2.67 16.00 19.71
C ASP A 82 2.70 17.32 20.48
N PRO A 83 1.59 18.06 20.68
CA PRO A 83 1.56 19.07 21.70
C PRO A 83 1.32 18.31 23.01
N GLU A 84 2.43 17.97 23.67
CA GLU A 84 2.41 17.73 25.11
C GLU A 84 1.87 18.99 25.79
N LYS A 85 0.57 18.98 26.16
CA LYS A 85 -0.01 19.71 27.29
C LYS A 85 -1.45 19.32 27.58
#